data_AF-A0A1R0KRH9-F1
#
_entry.id   AF-A0A1R0KRH9-F1
#
_cell.length_a   1.000
_cell.length_b   1.000
_cell.length_c   1.000
_cell.angle_alpha   90.00
_cell.angle_beta   90.00
_cell.angle_gamma   90.00
#
_symmetry.space_group_name_H-M   'P 1'
#
loop_
_entity.id
_entity.type
_entity.pdbx_description
1 polymer ?
#
loop_
_entity_poly.entity_id
_entity_poly.type
_entity_poly.pdbx_seq_one_letter_code
_entity_poly.pdbx_strand_id
1 'polypeptide(L)'
;MATSALAAVDFGQGVSSAWSSVATFVPKLLAFLVILFIGWLIAKALAKAVSMVLEKVGFNRLLERGGFKQMLARSQFDASDIISKIVYYAILLIALQFAFGVFGPNPVSSLLNEIVAWLPRAIVAIIIVVIAGAIAKAVKDLVANALAGVSYGKVLATIASVFIWGLGVIAALNQIGVATAVTLPVLITVLATVGGIAVVGVGGGLIKPMQQRWDTWLGRAESEIPAAKAQAEAYQRGREDAGRSGDVPTERTTVDQPVSAGHHAADPNRTGQQPTQHQQFPPSQGQVSQHQDPGQRSPGGNMPPPPEYR
;
A
#
# COMPACT_ATOMS: atom_id res chain seq x y z
N MET A 1 23.83 -27.70 -78.46
CA MET A 1 22.43 -27.22 -78.41
C MET A 1 22.13 -26.67 -77.01
N ALA A 2 22.50 -25.42 -76.72
CA ALA A 2 22.17 -24.77 -75.44
C ALA A 2 22.40 -23.26 -75.53
N THR A 3 21.52 -22.49 -76.17
CA THR A 3 21.62 -21.00 -76.17
C THR A 3 20.30 -20.24 -76.39
N SER A 4 19.11 -20.83 -76.17
CA SER A 4 17.82 -20.15 -76.44
C SER A 4 16.86 -20.01 -75.26
N ALA A 5 17.32 -20.19 -74.01
CA ALA A 5 16.48 -20.14 -72.80
C ALA A 5 16.70 -18.88 -71.94
N LEU A 6 17.20 -17.78 -72.50
CA LEU A 6 17.35 -16.49 -71.82
C LEU A 6 16.77 -15.40 -72.72
N ALA A 7 15.92 -14.53 -72.16
CA ALA A 7 15.39 -13.30 -72.75
C ALA A 7 14.12 -13.37 -73.63
N ALA A 8 13.04 -13.92 -73.08
CA ALA A 8 11.71 -13.32 -73.27
C ALA A 8 11.17 -12.88 -71.91
N VAL A 9 11.69 -11.76 -71.39
CA VAL A 9 10.94 -10.99 -70.38
C VAL A 9 9.72 -10.48 -71.13
N ASP A 10 8.59 -11.15 -70.97
CA ASP A 10 7.36 -10.89 -71.70
C ASP A 10 6.72 -9.61 -71.14
N PHE A 11 7.23 -8.45 -71.57
CA PHE A 11 6.81 -7.13 -71.11
C PHE A 11 5.29 -6.91 -71.25
N GLY A 12 4.64 -7.55 -72.22
CA GLY A 12 3.19 -7.53 -72.39
C GLY A 12 2.44 -8.22 -71.24
N GLN A 13 2.94 -9.37 -70.76
CA GLN A 13 2.37 -10.05 -69.60
C GLN A 13 2.59 -9.28 -68.30
N GLY A 14 3.75 -8.63 -68.15
CA GLY A 14 4.05 -7.75 -67.02
C GLY A 14 3.09 -6.56 -66.92
N VAL A 15 2.83 -5.86 -68.03
CA VAL A 15 1.90 -4.71 -68.09
C VAL A 15 0.45 -5.14 -67.83
N SER A 16 0.00 -6.26 -68.41
CA SER A 16 -1.35 -6.79 -68.17
C SER A 16 -1.57 -7.17 -66.69
N SER A 17 -0.56 -7.81 -66.08
CA SER A 17 -0.59 -8.17 -64.66
C SER A 17 -0.59 -6.93 -63.74
N ALA A 18 0.19 -5.90 -64.09
CA ALA A 18 0.17 -4.61 -63.40
C ALA A 18 -1.21 -3.93 -63.51
N TRP A 19 -1.84 -3.95 -64.69
CA TRP A 19 -3.17 -3.37 -64.88
C TRP A 19 -4.25 -4.08 -64.06
N SER A 20 -4.22 -5.41 -64.00
CA SER A 20 -5.10 -6.22 -63.16
C SER A 20 -4.91 -5.91 -61.66
N SER A 21 -3.66 -5.70 -61.23
CA SER A 21 -3.35 -5.32 -59.84
C SER A 21 -3.92 -3.94 -59.49
N VAL A 22 -3.81 -2.97 -60.41
CA VAL A 22 -4.40 -1.64 -60.23
C VAL A 22 -5.93 -1.71 -60.19
N ALA A 23 -6.55 -2.46 -61.11
CA ALA A 23 -8.01 -2.61 -61.18
C ALA A 23 -8.62 -3.22 -59.91
N THR A 24 -7.89 -4.10 -59.23
CA THR A 24 -8.32 -4.71 -57.96
C THR A 24 -7.92 -3.89 -56.72
N PHE A 25 -6.89 -3.06 -56.82
CA PHE A 25 -6.43 -2.19 -55.73
C PHE A 25 -7.31 -0.94 -55.56
N VAL A 26 -7.74 -0.31 -56.65
CA VAL A 26 -8.52 0.95 -56.60
C VAL A 26 -9.82 0.81 -55.79
N PRO A 27 -10.66 -0.22 -55.99
CA PRO A 27 -11.86 -0.40 -55.17
C PRO A 27 -11.55 -0.60 -53.67
N LYS A 28 -10.48 -1.35 -53.35
CA LYS A 28 -10.04 -1.56 -51.96
C LYS A 28 -9.54 -0.27 -51.33
N LEU A 29 -8.81 0.55 -52.08
CA LEU A 29 -8.34 1.86 -51.63
C LEU A 29 -9.53 2.79 -51.34
N LEU A 30 -10.55 2.81 -52.19
CA LEU A 30 -11.76 3.60 -51.94
C LEU A 30 -12.46 3.13 -50.65
N ALA A 31 -12.64 1.82 -50.46
CA ALA A 31 -13.21 1.28 -49.23
C ALA A 31 -12.36 1.64 -47.98
N PHE A 32 -11.02 1.56 -48.08
CA PHE A 32 -10.10 2.00 -47.02
C PHE A 32 -10.33 3.48 -46.66
N LEU A 33 -10.39 4.37 -47.65
CA LEU A 33 -10.58 5.80 -47.44
C LEU A 33 -11.94 6.11 -46.81
N VAL A 34 -13.00 5.41 -47.23
CA VAL A 34 -14.35 5.56 -46.65
C VAL A 34 -14.35 5.13 -45.18
N ILE A 35 -13.77 3.97 -44.85
CA ILE A 35 -13.68 3.50 -43.46
C ILE A 35 -12.87 4.48 -42.61
N LEU A 36 -11.74 4.96 -43.13
CA LEU A 36 -10.90 5.92 -42.42
C LEU A 36 -11.63 7.24 -42.16
N PHE A 37 -12.38 7.74 -43.15
CA PHE A 37 -13.18 8.96 -43.02
C PHE A 37 -14.29 8.81 -41.97
N ILE A 38 -15.04 7.71 -42.01
CA ILE A 38 -16.08 7.41 -41.01
C ILE A 38 -15.45 7.27 -39.62
N GLY A 39 -14.37 6.52 -39.51
CA GLY A 39 -13.66 6.32 -38.25
C GLY A 39 -13.10 7.61 -37.66
N TRP A 40 -12.60 8.52 -38.49
CA TRP A 40 -12.17 9.85 -38.07
C TRP A 40 -13.31 10.70 -37.48
N LEU A 41 -14.49 10.67 -38.12
CA LEU A 41 -15.69 11.34 -37.60
C LEU A 41 -16.11 10.77 -36.24
N ILE A 42 -16.14 9.44 -36.12
CA ILE A 42 -16.46 8.75 -34.86
C ILE A 42 -15.44 9.10 -33.77
N ALA A 43 -14.14 9.05 -34.09
CA ALA A 43 -13.08 9.39 -33.14
C ALA A 43 -13.25 10.81 -32.59
N LYS A 44 -13.56 11.79 -33.46
CA LYS A 44 -13.81 13.17 -33.04
C LYS A 44 -15.05 13.29 -32.15
N ALA A 45 -16.14 12.58 -32.49
CA ALA A 45 -17.37 12.60 -31.71
C ALA A 45 -17.17 11.99 -30.32
N LEU A 46 -16.54 10.82 -30.22
CA LEU A 46 -16.28 10.15 -28.95
C LEU A 46 -15.27 10.92 -28.09
N ALA A 47 -14.20 11.45 -28.68
CA ALA A 47 -13.24 12.26 -27.93
C ALA A 47 -13.90 13.49 -27.32
N LYS A 48 -14.81 14.14 -28.07
CA LYS A 48 -15.61 15.25 -27.53
C LYS A 48 -16.54 14.80 -26.41
N ALA A 49 -17.21 13.66 -26.56
CA ALA A 49 -18.06 13.10 -25.49
C ALA A 49 -17.25 12.82 -24.22
N VAL A 50 -16.06 12.23 -24.35
CA VAL A 50 -15.16 11.97 -23.22
C VAL A 50 -14.69 13.26 -22.56
N SER A 51 -14.30 14.28 -23.34
CA SER A 51 -13.90 15.60 -22.79
C SER A 51 -15.00 16.20 -21.91
N MET A 52 -16.23 16.20 -22.41
CA MET A 52 -17.40 16.72 -21.68
C MET A 52 -17.65 15.96 -20.38
N VAL A 53 -17.51 14.64 -20.40
CA VAL A 53 -17.68 13.82 -19.19
C VAL A 53 -16.58 14.10 -18.18
N LEU A 54 -15.32 14.17 -18.62
CA LEU A 54 -14.18 14.41 -17.73
C LEU A 54 -14.23 15.79 -17.05
N GLU A 55 -14.61 16.82 -17.82
CA GLU A 55 -14.84 18.16 -17.30
C GLU A 55 -15.97 18.17 -16.27
N LYS A 56 -17.10 17.51 -16.60
CA LYS A 56 -18.28 17.43 -15.70
C LYS A 56 -17.98 16.70 -14.38
N VAL A 57 -17.13 15.68 -14.42
CA VAL A 57 -16.70 14.93 -13.22
C VAL A 57 -15.66 15.72 -12.40
N GLY A 58 -15.16 16.84 -12.92
CA GLY A 58 -14.18 17.68 -12.24
C GLY A 58 -12.79 17.04 -12.20
N PHE A 59 -12.42 16.26 -13.21
CA PHE A 59 -11.15 15.55 -13.29
C PHE A 59 -9.93 16.49 -13.16
N ASN A 60 -10.01 17.70 -13.73
CA ASN A 60 -8.98 18.74 -13.57
C ASN A 60 -8.72 19.04 -12.08
N ARG A 61 -9.79 19.15 -11.27
CA ARG A 61 -9.68 19.47 -9.84
C ARG A 61 -9.11 18.32 -9.00
N LEU A 62 -9.34 17.08 -9.41
CA LEU A 62 -8.73 15.89 -8.78
C LEU A 62 -7.22 15.88 -9.01
N LEU A 63 -6.77 16.21 -10.22
CA LEU A 63 -5.33 16.26 -10.55
C LEU A 63 -4.61 17.46 -9.94
N GLU A 64 -5.28 18.60 -9.84
CA GLU A 64 -4.76 19.76 -9.11
C GLU A 64 -4.47 19.44 -7.64
N ARG A 65 -5.38 18.71 -6.98
CA ARG A 65 -5.20 18.24 -5.60
C ARG A 65 -4.13 17.15 -5.45
N GLY A 66 -3.84 16.43 -6.53
CA GLY A 66 -2.84 15.36 -6.57
C GLY A 66 -1.39 15.82 -6.71
N GLY A 67 -1.12 17.14 -6.78
CA GLY A 67 0.23 17.67 -6.93
C GLY A 67 0.78 17.67 -8.37
N PHE A 68 -0.03 17.26 -9.35
CA PHE A 68 0.33 17.30 -10.77
C PHE A 68 0.35 18.72 -11.36
N LYS A 69 -0.11 19.71 -10.58
CA LYS A 69 -0.20 21.12 -10.98
C LYS A 69 1.14 21.69 -11.46
N GLN A 70 2.26 21.36 -10.80
CA GLN A 70 3.58 21.87 -11.20
C GLN A 70 4.07 21.29 -12.54
N MET A 71 3.65 20.06 -12.85
CA MET A 71 4.05 19.34 -14.07
C MET A 71 3.18 19.74 -15.26
N LEU A 72 1.89 20.04 -15.01
CA LEU A 72 0.94 20.50 -16.02
C LEU A 72 0.95 22.02 -16.24
N ALA A 73 1.31 22.84 -15.25
CA ALA A 73 1.34 24.30 -15.37
C ALA A 73 2.36 24.83 -16.40
N ARG A 74 3.29 23.99 -16.86
CA ARG A 74 4.19 24.31 -17.99
C ARG A 74 3.57 24.03 -19.36
N SER A 75 2.39 23.42 -19.40
CA SER A 75 1.64 23.07 -20.62
C SER A 75 0.38 23.92 -20.71
N GLN A 76 0.04 24.38 -21.91
CA GLN A 76 -1.20 25.13 -22.17
C GLN A 76 -2.44 24.23 -22.28
N PHE A 77 -2.28 22.92 -22.05
CA PHE A 77 -3.34 21.93 -22.17
C PHE A 77 -3.83 21.47 -20.79
N ASP A 78 -5.15 21.47 -20.62
CA ASP A 78 -5.80 20.86 -19.46
C ASP A 78 -5.67 19.33 -19.49
N ALA A 79 -5.71 18.70 -18.32
CA ALA A 79 -5.59 17.26 -18.23
C ALA A 79 -6.69 16.50 -18.99
N SER A 80 -7.90 17.07 -18.98
CA SER A 80 -9.04 16.53 -19.74
C SER A 80 -8.80 16.58 -21.25
N ASP A 81 -8.11 17.60 -21.76
CA ASP A 81 -7.74 17.69 -23.18
C ASP A 81 -6.72 16.62 -23.56
N ILE A 82 -5.73 16.38 -22.70
CA ILE A 82 -4.70 15.35 -22.94
C ILE A 82 -5.36 13.98 -23.04
N ILE A 83 -6.24 13.64 -22.10
CA ILE A 83 -6.95 12.36 -22.11
C ILE A 83 -7.87 12.24 -23.33
N SER A 84 -8.58 13.31 -23.67
CA SER A 84 -9.47 13.32 -24.84
C SER A 84 -8.69 13.13 -26.14
N LYS A 85 -7.48 13.71 -26.25
CA LYS A 85 -6.56 13.46 -27.37
C LYS A 85 -6.07 12.00 -27.39
N ILE A 86 -5.71 11.42 -26.25
CA ILE A 86 -5.31 10.00 -26.16
C ILE A 86 -6.45 9.11 -26.66
N VAL A 87 -7.68 9.37 -26.22
CA VAL A 87 -8.88 8.63 -26.67
C VAL A 87 -9.13 8.83 -28.15
N TYR A 88 -9.01 10.05 -28.68
CA TYR A 88 -9.11 10.33 -30.11
C TYR A 88 -8.13 9.47 -30.91
N TYR A 89 -6.84 9.46 -30.55
CA TYR A 89 -5.85 8.67 -31.26
C TYR A 89 -6.07 7.16 -31.08
N ALA A 90 -6.52 6.70 -29.91
CA ALA A 90 -6.86 5.30 -29.69
C ALA A 90 -8.00 4.82 -30.61
N ILE A 91 -9.08 5.61 -30.74
CA ILE A 91 -10.20 5.28 -31.63
C ILE A 91 -9.78 5.40 -33.09
N LEU A 92 -8.97 6.40 -33.43
CA LEU A 92 -8.42 6.54 -34.78
C LEU A 92 -7.54 5.33 -35.15
N LEU A 93 -6.80 4.78 -34.19
CA LEU A 93 -5.99 3.57 -34.39
C LEU A 93 -6.88 2.34 -34.65
N ILE A 94 -8.00 2.21 -33.93
CA ILE A 94 -9.01 1.16 -34.21
C ILE A 94 -9.62 1.35 -35.61
N ALA A 95 -9.95 2.58 -36.00
CA ALA A 95 -10.43 2.86 -37.35
C ALA A 95 -9.38 2.48 -38.41
N LEU A 96 -8.11 2.78 -38.14
CA LEU A 96 -7.00 2.45 -39.01
C LEU A 96 -6.82 0.93 -39.14
N GLN A 97 -6.97 0.18 -38.05
CA GLN A 97 -6.98 -1.29 -38.04
C GLN A 97 -8.07 -1.84 -38.98
N PHE A 98 -9.31 -1.36 -38.86
CA PHE A 98 -10.40 -1.77 -39.74
C PHE A 98 -10.16 -1.38 -41.20
N ALA A 99 -9.62 -0.19 -41.44
CA ALA A 99 -9.31 0.27 -42.79
C ALA A 99 -8.25 -0.64 -43.44
N PHE A 100 -7.12 -0.91 -42.76
CA PHE A 100 -6.09 -1.82 -43.29
C PHE A 100 -6.56 -3.27 -43.43
N GLY A 101 -7.57 -3.69 -42.66
CA GLY A 101 -8.21 -4.99 -42.80
C GLY A 101 -8.84 -5.24 -44.18
N VAL A 102 -9.23 -4.19 -44.92
CA VAL A 102 -9.78 -4.30 -46.29
C VAL A 102 -8.78 -4.91 -47.27
N PHE A 103 -7.49 -4.72 -47.03
CA PHE A 103 -6.43 -5.30 -47.86
C PHE A 103 -6.15 -6.78 -47.54
N GLY A 104 -6.78 -7.34 -46.51
CA GLY A 104 -6.56 -8.70 -46.03
C GLY A 104 -5.38 -8.80 -45.04
N PRO A 105 -5.00 -10.03 -44.63
CA PRO A 105 -3.93 -10.26 -43.68
C PRO A 105 -2.60 -9.70 -44.20
N ASN A 106 -2.05 -8.72 -43.49
CA ASN A 106 -0.76 -8.10 -43.83
C ASN A 106 0.01 -7.70 -42.56
N PRO A 107 1.35 -7.53 -42.61
CA PRO A 107 2.15 -7.21 -41.44
C PRO A 107 1.68 -5.93 -40.71
N VAL A 108 1.23 -4.92 -41.45
CA VAL A 108 0.73 -3.66 -40.87
C VAL A 108 -0.55 -3.89 -40.06
N SER A 109 -1.49 -4.67 -40.59
CA SER A 109 -2.72 -5.06 -39.88
C SER A 109 -2.42 -5.87 -38.63
N SER A 110 -1.44 -6.78 -38.66
CA SER A 110 -1.03 -7.55 -37.48
C SER A 110 -0.46 -6.65 -36.38
N LEU A 111 0.42 -5.72 -36.73
CA LEU A 111 0.96 -4.75 -35.77
C LEU A 111 -0.13 -3.85 -35.19
N LEU A 112 -1.06 -3.37 -36.02
CA LEU A 112 -2.20 -2.58 -35.54
C LEU A 112 -3.11 -3.40 -34.63
N ASN A 113 -3.37 -4.67 -34.93
CA ASN A 113 -4.15 -5.57 -34.08
C ASN A 113 -3.50 -5.71 -32.70
N GLU A 114 -2.18 -5.89 -32.63
CA GLU A 114 -1.44 -5.98 -31.38
C GLU A 114 -1.52 -4.68 -30.56
N ILE A 115 -1.35 -3.53 -31.21
CA ILE A 115 -1.46 -2.22 -30.55
C ILE A 115 -2.88 -1.97 -30.04
N VAL A 116 -3.91 -2.32 -30.82
CA VAL A 116 -5.31 -2.20 -30.37
C VAL A 116 -5.62 -3.16 -29.23
N ALA A 117 -5.14 -4.40 -29.29
CA ALA A 117 -5.30 -5.37 -28.20
C ALA A 117 -4.57 -4.96 -26.92
N TRP A 118 -3.56 -4.09 -27.03
CA TRP A 118 -2.85 -3.50 -25.90
C TRP A 118 -3.63 -2.37 -25.22
N LEU A 119 -4.53 -1.65 -25.92
CA LEU A 119 -5.32 -0.55 -25.35
C LEU A 119 -6.14 -0.95 -24.11
N PRO A 120 -6.94 -2.05 -24.10
CA PRO A 120 -7.65 -2.48 -22.90
C PRO A 120 -6.72 -2.79 -21.73
N ARG A 121 -5.54 -3.38 -22.01
CA ARG A 121 -4.55 -3.68 -20.98
C ARG A 121 -3.97 -2.42 -20.36
N ALA A 122 -3.71 -1.39 -21.17
CA ALA A 122 -3.27 -0.09 -20.70
C ALA A 122 -4.30 0.57 -19.76
N ILE A 123 -5.60 0.44 -20.05
CA ILE A 123 -6.66 0.95 -19.16
C ILE A 123 -6.60 0.24 -17.79
N VAL A 124 -6.51 -1.10 -17.78
CA VAL A 124 -6.40 -1.86 -16.53
C VAL A 124 -5.13 -1.47 -15.76
N ALA A 125 -4.01 -1.25 -16.45
CA ALA A 125 -2.77 -0.80 -15.83
C ALA A 125 -2.89 0.58 -15.17
N ILE A 126 -3.55 1.54 -15.84
CA ILE A 126 -3.84 2.86 -15.26
C ILE A 126 -4.70 2.71 -14.00
N ILE A 127 -5.73 1.87 -14.03
CA ILE A 127 -6.59 1.59 -12.87
C ILE A 127 -5.76 1.03 -11.70
N ILE A 128 -4.88 0.06 -11.97
CA ILE A 128 -3.98 -0.53 -10.96
C ILE A 128 -3.10 0.57 -10.33
N VAL A 129 -2.49 1.44 -11.14
CA VAL A 129 -1.65 2.55 -10.64
C VAL A 129 -2.45 3.49 -9.74
N VAL A 130 -3.67 3.86 -10.15
CA VAL A 130 -4.54 4.75 -9.36
C VAL A 130 -4.89 4.12 -8.02
N ILE A 131 -5.31 2.85 -8.02
CA ILE A 131 -5.66 2.11 -6.79
C ILE A 131 -4.44 1.96 -5.89
N ALA A 132 -3.29 1.54 -6.44
CA ALA A 132 -2.05 1.38 -5.69
C ALA A 132 -1.59 2.71 -5.08
N GLY A 133 -1.69 3.82 -5.83
CA GLY A 133 -1.38 5.15 -5.33
C GLY A 133 -2.29 5.60 -4.18
N ALA A 134 -3.59 5.30 -4.27
CA ALA A 134 -4.54 5.57 -3.19
C ALA A 134 -4.21 4.77 -1.92
N ILE A 135 -3.93 3.47 -2.07
CA ILE A 135 -3.52 2.60 -0.95
C ILE A 135 -2.18 3.07 -0.37
N ALA A 136 -1.20 3.39 -1.22
CA ALA A 136 0.11 3.86 -0.78
C ALA A 136 0.03 5.14 0.04
N LYS A 137 -0.88 6.07 -0.34
CA LYS A 137 -1.15 7.28 0.43
C LYS A 137 -1.84 6.97 1.76
N ALA A 138 -2.91 6.17 1.74
CA ALA A 138 -3.65 5.79 2.94
C ALA A 138 -2.74 5.09 3.96
N VAL A 139 -1.90 4.16 3.52
CA VAL A 139 -0.94 3.46 4.37
C VAL A 139 0.12 4.42 4.90
N LYS A 140 0.63 5.35 4.07
CA LYS A 140 1.58 6.37 4.53
C LYS A 140 0.99 7.19 5.67
N ASP A 141 -0.22 7.70 5.49
CA ASP A 141 -0.88 8.56 6.47
C ASP A 141 -1.21 7.76 7.74
N LEU A 142 -1.68 6.51 7.61
CA LEU A 142 -1.96 5.63 8.74
C LEU A 142 -0.69 5.32 9.56
N VAL A 143 0.40 4.91 8.91
CA VAL A 143 1.66 4.56 9.58
C VAL A 143 2.30 5.80 10.19
N ALA A 144 2.27 6.94 9.50
CA ALA A 144 2.82 8.19 10.03
C ALA A 144 2.06 8.65 11.28
N ASN A 145 0.73 8.53 11.29
CA ASN A 145 -0.10 8.90 12.43
C ASN A 145 0.05 7.91 13.59
N ALA A 146 0.09 6.60 13.31
CA ALA A 146 0.26 5.57 14.32
C ALA A 146 1.63 5.64 15.01
N LEU A 147 2.68 6.03 14.27
CA LEU A 147 4.04 6.16 14.77
C LEU A 147 4.45 7.62 15.03
N ALA A 148 3.49 8.53 15.21
CA ALA A 148 3.75 9.95 15.39
C ALA A 148 4.63 10.26 16.63
N GLY A 149 4.59 9.38 17.65
CA GLY A 149 5.43 9.48 18.85
C GLY A 149 6.87 8.97 18.68
N VAL A 150 7.24 8.46 17.49
CA VAL A 150 8.52 7.80 17.24
C VAL A 150 9.29 8.57 16.16
N SER A 151 10.56 8.90 16.41
CA SER A 151 11.38 9.75 15.53
C SER A 151 11.51 9.20 14.09
N TYR A 152 11.48 7.87 13.93
CA TYR A 152 11.56 7.19 12.64
C TYR A 152 10.19 6.84 12.02
N GLY A 153 9.06 7.20 12.64
CA GLY A 153 7.71 6.87 12.15
C GLY A 153 7.44 7.38 10.72
N LYS A 154 7.89 8.60 10.42
CA LYS A 154 7.74 9.21 9.08
C LYS A 154 8.59 8.50 8.01
N VAL A 155 9.77 8.02 8.38
CA VAL A 155 10.65 7.26 7.46
C VAL A 155 10.00 5.91 7.16
N LEU A 156 9.52 5.20 8.19
CA LEU A 156 8.86 3.91 8.03
C LEU A 156 7.59 4.02 7.17
N ALA A 157 6.77 5.05 7.41
CA ALA A 157 5.60 5.36 6.58
C ALA A 157 5.97 5.61 5.11
N THR A 158 7.08 6.31 4.87
CA THR A 158 7.55 6.58 3.51
C THR A 158 8.05 5.31 2.83
N ILE A 159 8.82 4.47 3.52
CA ILE A 159 9.29 3.18 2.99
C ILE A 159 8.09 2.28 2.63
N ALA A 160 7.09 2.17 3.51
CA ALA A 160 5.89 1.40 3.25
C ALA A 160 5.12 1.92 2.00
N SER A 161 4.97 3.24 1.90
CA SER A 161 4.32 3.89 0.75
C SER A 161 5.08 3.63 -0.56
N VAL A 162 6.41 3.77 -0.55
CA VAL A 162 7.28 3.52 -1.71
C VAL A 162 7.22 2.05 -2.12
N PHE A 163 7.18 1.14 -1.16
CA PHE A 163 7.04 -0.29 -1.44
C PHE A 163 5.72 -0.61 -2.13
N ILE A 164 4.60 -0.07 -1.64
CA ILE A 164 3.28 -0.23 -2.29
C ILE A 164 3.27 0.39 -3.69
N TRP A 165 3.89 1.56 -3.87
CA TRP A 165 4.07 2.16 -5.19
C TRP A 165 4.89 1.27 -6.13
N GLY A 166 6.00 0.70 -5.65
CA GLY A 166 6.83 -0.24 -6.40
C GLY A 166 6.03 -1.47 -6.87
N LEU A 167 5.26 -2.08 -5.95
CA LEU A 167 4.38 -3.20 -6.28
C LEU A 167 3.30 -2.81 -7.29
N GLY A 168 2.66 -1.65 -7.11
CA GLY A 168 1.64 -1.15 -8.01
C GLY A 168 2.17 -0.89 -9.43
N VAL A 169 3.34 -0.27 -9.54
CA VAL A 169 4.02 -0.02 -10.83
C VAL A 169 4.38 -1.34 -11.49
N ILE A 170 4.95 -2.28 -10.75
CA ILE A 170 5.29 -3.61 -11.27
C ILE A 170 4.03 -4.34 -11.77
N ALA A 171 2.95 -4.33 -11.01
CA ALA A 171 1.68 -4.93 -11.41
C ALA A 171 1.11 -4.28 -12.69
N ALA A 172 1.19 -2.96 -12.79
CA ALA A 172 0.78 -2.22 -13.98
C ALA A 172 1.64 -2.53 -15.21
N LEU A 173 2.97 -2.62 -15.04
CA LEU A 173 3.89 -3.03 -16.11
C LEU A 173 3.62 -4.46 -16.59
N ASN A 174 3.35 -5.37 -15.66
CA ASN A 174 2.97 -6.74 -15.97
C ASN A 174 1.65 -6.80 -16.75
N GLN A 175 0.68 -5.97 -16.38
CA GLN A 175 -0.60 -5.87 -17.08
C GLN A 175 -0.44 -5.41 -18.54
N ILE A 176 0.47 -4.46 -18.77
CA ILE A 176 0.84 -3.96 -20.11
C ILE A 176 1.56 -5.04 -20.93
N GLY A 177 2.18 -6.03 -20.27
CA GLY A 177 2.97 -7.07 -20.91
C GLY A 177 4.39 -6.64 -21.27
N VAL A 178 4.86 -5.51 -20.73
CA VAL A 178 6.22 -5.01 -20.99
C VAL A 178 7.20 -5.71 -20.05
N ALA A 179 8.24 -6.31 -20.63
CA ALA A 179 9.38 -6.88 -19.92
C ALA A 179 9.02 -7.85 -18.78
N THR A 180 7.92 -8.60 -18.90
CA THR A 180 7.44 -9.53 -17.86
C THR A 180 8.50 -10.57 -17.45
N ALA A 181 9.36 -10.95 -18.41
CA ALA A 181 10.51 -11.83 -18.19
C ALA A 181 11.55 -11.25 -17.22
N VAL A 182 11.64 -9.93 -17.08
CA VAL A 182 12.58 -9.25 -16.17
C VAL A 182 11.85 -8.77 -14.92
N THR A 183 10.65 -8.22 -15.07
CA THR A 183 9.89 -7.61 -13.97
C THR A 183 9.49 -8.64 -12.91
N LEU A 184 9.04 -9.83 -13.30
CA LEU A 184 8.61 -10.86 -12.34
C LEU A 184 9.77 -11.42 -11.50
N PRO A 185 10.91 -11.82 -12.09
CA PRO A 185 12.07 -12.23 -11.29
C PRO A 185 12.57 -11.15 -10.36
N VAL A 186 12.69 -9.90 -10.85
CA VAL A 186 13.14 -8.78 -10.01
C VAL A 186 12.22 -8.58 -8.80
N LEU A 187 10.91 -8.67 -9.00
CA LEU A 187 9.94 -8.62 -7.89
C LEU A 187 10.20 -9.73 -6.88
N ILE A 188 10.27 -10.97 -7.33
CA ILE A 188 10.49 -12.13 -6.44
C ILE A 188 11.81 -11.98 -5.70
N THR A 189 12.90 -11.57 -6.38
CA THR A 189 14.20 -11.37 -5.76
C THR A 189 14.16 -10.27 -4.71
N VAL A 190 13.58 -9.11 -5.00
CA VAL A 190 13.47 -8.01 -4.03
C VAL A 190 12.63 -8.44 -2.83
N LEU A 191 11.49 -9.09 -3.05
CA LEU A 191 10.65 -9.61 -1.97
C LEU A 191 11.36 -10.69 -1.14
N ALA A 192 12.08 -11.59 -1.79
CA ALA A 192 12.86 -12.62 -1.13
C ALA A 192 14.02 -12.03 -0.33
N THR A 193 14.69 -11.00 -0.84
CA THR A 193 15.75 -10.29 -0.10
C THR A 193 15.19 -9.55 1.11
N VAL A 194 14.12 -8.79 0.95
CA VAL A 194 13.47 -8.06 2.07
C VAL A 194 12.93 -9.05 3.10
N GLY A 195 12.24 -10.10 2.65
CA GLY A 195 11.75 -11.18 3.51
C GLY A 195 12.89 -11.90 4.23
N GLY A 196 13.97 -12.21 3.52
CA GLY A 196 15.17 -12.83 4.08
C GLY A 196 15.84 -11.97 5.15
N ILE A 197 16.02 -10.67 4.89
CA ILE A 197 16.55 -9.71 5.87
C ILE A 197 15.62 -9.64 7.10
N ALA A 198 14.31 -9.59 6.91
CA ALA A 198 13.35 -9.56 8.01
C ALA A 198 13.39 -10.86 8.84
N VAL A 199 13.43 -12.03 8.18
CA VAL A 199 13.53 -13.34 8.85
C VAL A 199 14.84 -13.45 9.64
N VAL A 200 15.98 -13.02 9.09
CA VAL A 200 17.27 -13.05 9.80
C VAL A 200 17.29 -12.03 10.95
N GLY A 201 16.81 -10.81 10.73
CA GLY A 201 16.82 -9.75 11.75
C GLY A 201 15.88 -10.03 12.93
N VAL A 202 14.62 -10.38 12.63
CA VAL A 202 13.61 -10.69 13.66
C VAL A 202 13.84 -12.09 14.24
N GLY A 203 14.09 -13.09 13.39
CA GLY A 203 14.30 -14.47 13.80
C GLY A 203 15.62 -14.69 14.54
N GLY A 204 16.70 -13.99 14.18
CA GLY A 204 18.01 -14.08 14.86
C GLY A 204 18.09 -13.26 16.16
N GLY A 205 17.44 -12.10 16.21
CA GLY A 205 17.46 -11.22 17.39
C GLY A 205 16.62 -11.73 18.57
N LEU A 206 15.59 -12.53 18.30
CA LEU A 206 14.67 -13.07 19.32
C LEU A 206 15.12 -14.42 19.91
N ILE A 207 16.20 -15.04 19.40
CA ILE A 207 16.68 -16.34 19.89
C ILE A 207 17.03 -16.26 21.38
N LYS A 208 17.82 -15.25 21.78
CA LYS A 208 18.25 -15.07 23.18
C LYS A 208 17.09 -14.83 24.17
N PRO A 209 16.16 -13.88 23.94
CA PRO A 209 15.05 -13.67 24.87
C PRO A 209 14.08 -14.87 24.89
N MET A 210 13.98 -15.64 23.80
CA MET A 210 13.17 -16.85 23.76
C MET A 210 13.82 -18.01 24.51
N GLN A 211 15.15 -18.15 24.44
CA GLN A 211 15.92 -19.08 25.29
C GLN A 211 15.69 -18.77 26.77
N GLN A 212 15.81 -17.51 27.20
CA GLN A 212 15.57 -17.12 28.59
C GLN A 212 14.16 -17.44 29.09
N ARG A 213 13.14 -17.27 28.23
CA ARG A 213 11.75 -17.61 28.57
C ARG A 213 11.55 -19.12 28.70
N TRP A 214 12.19 -19.91 27.83
CA TRP A 214 12.18 -21.37 27.90
C TRP A 214 12.89 -21.87 29.16
N ASP A 215 14.04 -21.31 29.52
CA ASP A 215 14.77 -21.67 30.73
C ASP A 215 13.94 -21.40 31.99
N THR A 216 13.18 -20.31 32.00
CA THR A 216 12.29 -19.97 33.13
C THR A 216 11.12 -20.95 33.23
N TRP A 217 10.60 -21.42 32.09
CA TRP A 217 9.48 -22.35 32.04
C TRP A 217 9.91 -23.77 32.41
N LEU A 218 11.07 -24.20 31.90
CA LEU A 218 11.71 -25.47 32.25
C LEU A 218 12.11 -25.48 33.73
N GLY A 219 12.67 -24.40 34.26
CA GLY A 219 13.03 -24.29 35.68
C GLY A 219 11.82 -24.34 36.61
N ARG A 220 10.68 -23.77 36.21
CA ARG A 220 9.42 -23.92 36.98
C ARG A 220 8.91 -25.34 36.95
N ALA A 221 8.91 -26.00 35.78
CA ALA A 221 8.52 -27.40 35.67
C ALA A 221 9.42 -28.30 36.54
N GLU A 222 10.73 -28.07 36.55
CA GLU A 222 11.69 -28.80 37.40
C GLU A 222 11.42 -28.61 38.90
N SER A 223 11.00 -27.42 39.32
CA SER A 223 10.69 -27.11 40.73
C SER A 223 9.30 -27.55 41.17
N GLU A 224 8.32 -27.58 40.27
CA GLU A 224 6.94 -27.95 40.55
C GLU A 224 6.75 -29.48 40.52
N ILE A 225 7.50 -30.23 39.70
CA ILE A 225 7.43 -31.69 39.65
C ILE A 225 7.69 -32.36 41.02
N PRO A 226 8.73 -32.00 41.81
CA PRO A 226 8.96 -32.58 43.14
C PRO A 226 7.98 -32.06 44.20
N ALA A 227 7.58 -30.78 44.14
CA ALA A 227 6.61 -30.22 45.08
C ALA A 227 5.19 -30.79 44.88
N ALA A 228 4.79 -30.99 43.62
CA ALA A 228 3.53 -31.63 43.27
C ALA A 228 3.50 -33.11 43.67
N LYS A 229 4.62 -33.84 43.54
CA LYS A 229 4.75 -35.21 44.06
C LYS A 229 4.62 -35.27 45.58
N ALA A 230 5.29 -34.37 46.31
CA ALA A 230 5.19 -34.32 47.77
C ALA A 230 3.77 -33.97 48.28
N GLN A 231 3.06 -33.07 47.59
CA GLN A 231 1.67 -32.74 47.89
C GLN A 231 0.72 -33.92 47.60
N ALA A 232 0.95 -34.64 46.50
CA ALA A 232 0.17 -35.84 46.17
C ALA A 232 0.34 -36.94 47.23
N GLU A 233 1.55 -37.14 47.75
CA GLU A 233 1.82 -38.10 48.84
C GLU A 233 1.20 -37.67 50.18
N ALA A 234 1.25 -36.37 50.51
CA ALA A 234 0.64 -35.85 51.74
C ALA A 234 -0.90 -35.94 51.70
N TYR A 235 -1.51 -35.69 50.54
CA TYR A 235 -2.96 -35.82 50.35
C TYR A 235 -3.42 -37.28 50.44
N GLN A 236 -2.62 -38.23 49.91
CA GLN A 236 -2.90 -39.66 50.06
C GLN A 236 -2.81 -40.09 51.53
N ARG A 237 -1.79 -39.64 52.26
CA ARG A 237 -1.62 -39.95 53.69
C ARG A 237 -2.75 -39.40 54.56
N GLY A 238 -3.17 -38.16 54.34
CA GLY A 238 -4.31 -37.57 55.06
C GLY A 238 -5.64 -38.27 54.77
N ARG A 239 -5.80 -38.85 53.57
CA ARG A 239 -6.99 -39.63 53.20
C ARG A 239 -7.01 -41.00 53.87
N GLU A 240 -5.84 -41.62 54.07
CA GLU A 240 -5.69 -42.88 54.82
C GLU A 240 -5.96 -42.67 56.32
N ASP A 241 -5.52 -41.55 56.89
CA ASP A 241 -5.75 -41.20 58.30
C ASP A 241 -7.22 -40.81 58.57
N ALA A 242 -7.86 -40.10 57.64
CA ALA A 242 -9.30 -39.82 57.69
C ALA A 242 -10.14 -41.10 57.55
N GLY A 243 -9.65 -42.10 56.80
CA GLY A 243 -10.26 -43.42 56.72
C GLY A 243 -10.14 -44.25 58.01
N ARG A 244 -9.15 -43.97 58.87
CA ARG A 244 -8.94 -44.62 60.17
C ARG A 244 -9.66 -43.94 61.35
N SER A 245 -9.99 -42.65 61.22
CA SER A 245 -10.58 -41.84 62.31
C SER A 245 -12.11 -41.87 62.36
N GLY A 246 -12.74 -42.78 61.62
CA GLY A 246 -14.20 -42.86 61.44
C GLY A 246 -15.01 -43.45 62.61
N ASP A 247 -14.40 -43.86 63.73
CA ASP A 247 -15.09 -44.50 64.87
C ASP A 247 -14.80 -43.78 66.20
N VAL A 248 -15.42 -42.61 66.46
CA VAL A 248 -15.59 -42.08 67.82
C VAL A 248 -16.94 -41.34 67.95
N PRO A 249 -17.88 -41.76 68.83
CA PRO A 249 -19.17 -41.07 69.01
C PRO A 249 -19.00 -39.79 69.84
N THR A 250 -19.56 -38.66 69.36
CA THR A 250 -19.56 -37.38 70.08
C THR A 250 -20.79 -37.25 70.97
N GLU A 251 -20.57 -37.17 72.27
CA GLU A 251 -21.57 -36.93 73.32
C GLU A 251 -21.90 -35.42 73.40
N ARG A 252 -23.19 -35.08 73.51
CA ARG A 252 -23.71 -33.71 73.61
C ARG A 252 -23.56 -33.19 75.04
N THR A 253 -23.17 -31.93 75.21
CA THR A 253 -23.45 -31.19 76.45
C THR A 253 -23.89 -29.77 76.12
N THR A 254 -24.97 -29.38 76.80
CA THR A 254 -25.84 -28.20 76.64
C THR A 254 -25.61 -27.25 77.81
N VAL A 255 -25.40 -25.94 77.62
CA VAL A 255 -25.69 -24.82 78.57
C VAL A 255 -25.73 -23.49 77.73
N ASP A 256 -26.88 -22.88 77.40
CA ASP A 256 -27.74 -21.87 78.10
C ASP A 256 -27.34 -20.37 77.81
N GLN A 257 -27.97 -19.68 76.83
CA GLN A 257 -29.05 -18.63 76.88
C GLN A 257 -28.62 -17.17 77.24
N PRO A 258 -29.39 -16.08 76.92
CA PRO A 258 -30.65 -15.96 76.19
C PRO A 258 -30.72 -14.86 75.10
N VAL A 259 -31.86 -14.86 74.40
CA VAL A 259 -32.36 -13.88 73.40
C VAL A 259 -33.16 -12.74 74.05
N SER A 260 -33.12 -11.54 73.44
CA SER A 260 -34.26 -10.60 73.51
C SER A 260 -34.37 -9.73 72.27
N ALA A 261 -35.62 -9.55 71.86
CA ALA A 261 -36.13 -9.02 70.61
C ALA A 261 -36.02 -7.50 70.50
N GLY A 262 -36.05 -7.01 69.25
CA GLY A 262 -35.85 -5.60 68.91
C GLY A 262 -37.04 -4.67 69.15
N HIS A 263 -36.79 -3.37 68.91
CA HIS A 263 -37.57 -2.38 68.14
C HIS A 263 -36.87 -1.02 68.31
N HIS A 264 -36.88 -0.19 67.24
CA HIS A 264 -36.96 1.28 67.19
C HIS A 264 -36.18 1.91 66.03
N ALA A 265 -36.88 2.86 65.41
CA ALA A 265 -36.65 3.50 64.12
C ALA A 265 -35.54 4.59 64.09
N ALA A 266 -35.06 4.81 62.86
CA ALA A 266 -34.67 6.08 62.21
C ALA A 266 -33.60 7.01 62.84
N ASP A 267 -32.48 7.19 62.12
CA ASP A 267 -31.82 8.50 61.94
C ASP A 267 -30.90 8.46 60.68
N PRO A 268 -31.06 9.35 59.67
CA PRO A 268 -30.16 9.43 58.54
C PRO A 268 -28.94 10.31 58.86
N ASN A 269 -27.83 10.06 58.16
CA ASN A 269 -26.64 10.94 58.06
C ASN A 269 -25.53 10.75 59.11
N ARG A 270 -24.63 9.76 58.88
CA ARG A 270 -23.21 9.84 59.30
C ARG A 270 -22.30 9.14 58.29
N THR A 271 -21.78 9.92 57.35
CA THR A 271 -20.74 9.50 56.40
C THR A 271 -19.36 9.65 57.04
N GLY A 272 -18.64 8.52 57.13
CA GLY A 272 -17.19 8.35 56.98
C GLY A 272 -16.23 9.26 57.76
N GLN A 273 -15.70 8.76 58.88
CA GLN A 273 -14.36 9.13 59.38
C GLN A 273 -13.63 7.89 59.90
N GLN A 274 -12.42 7.63 59.37
CA GLN A 274 -11.31 6.93 60.04
C GLN A 274 -9.97 7.44 59.45
N PRO A 275 -8.85 7.39 60.20
CA PRO A 275 -7.92 8.51 60.29
C PRO A 275 -6.57 8.33 59.59
N THR A 276 -5.93 9.49 59.43
CA THR A 276 -4.63 9.87 58.88
C THR A 276 -3.38 9.28 59.55
N GLN A 277 -2.36 8.97 58.73
CA GLN A 277 -0.94 8.95 59.12
C GLN A 277 -0.11 9.92 58.26
N HIS A 278 0.92 10.47 58.89
CA HIS A 278 1.72 11.65 58.53
C HIS A 278 2.77 11.43 57.43
N GLN A 279 3.01 12.44 56.58
CA GLN A 279 4.36 12.85 56.16
C GLN A 279 4.32 14.29 55.59
N GLN A 280 4.87 15.26 56.34
CA GLN A 280 4.99 16.67 55.95
C GLN A 280 6.44 17.00 55.58
N PHE A 281 6.65 17.60 54.40
CA PHE A 281 7.88 18.28 53.98
C PHE A 281 7.78 19.79 54.27
N PRO A 282 8.88 20.48 54.62
CA PRO A 282 8.85 21.91 54.99
C PRO A 282 8.96 22.85 53.77
N PRO A 283 8.46 24.11 53.87
CA PRO A 283 8.56 25.10 52.80
C PRO A 283 9.85 25.92 52.88
N SER A 284 10.43 26.21 51.70
CA SER A 284 11.57 27.09 51.48
C SER A 284 11.16 28.56 51.63
N GLN A 285 11.85 29.28 52.52
CA GLN A 285 11.76 30.73 52.69
C GLN A 285 12.44 31.44 51.51
N GLY A 286 11.78 32.47 50.97
CA GLY A 286 12.40 33.39 50.03
C GLY A 286 13.17 34.48 50.76
N GLN A 287 14.37 34.81 50.25
CA GLN A 287 14.94 36.15 50.39
C GLN A 287 15.80 36.50 49.16
N VAL A 288 15.35 37.57 48.49
CA VAL A 288 16.10 38.73 47.98
C VAL A 288 17.41 38.51 47.20
N SER A 289 17.43 38.96 45.95
CA SER A 289 18.55 39.74 45.39
C SER A 289 18.07 40.59 44.21
N GLN A 290 18.24 41.90 44.37
CA GLN A 290 18.10 42.92 43.33
C GLN A 290 19.25 42.80 42.30
N HIS A 291 19.09 43.58 41.22
CA HIS A 291 20.14 44.36 40.54
C HIS A 291 20.54 43.94 39.10
N GLN A 292 20.35 44.90 38.17
CA GLN A 292 21.12 45.20 36.95
C GLN A 292 21.05 44.22 35.75
N ASP A 293 21.07 44.61 34.48
CA ASP A 293 21.24 45.87 33.73
C ASP A 293 20.89 45.53 32.25
N PRO A 294 20.19 46.36 31.45
CA PRO A 294 19.98 46.11 30.03
C PRO A 294 21.19 46.59 29.18
N GLY A 295 22.22 45.75 29.02
CA GLY A 295 23.25 45.93 27.98
C GLY A 295 22.75 45.37 26.64
N GLN A 296 22.48 46.18 25.61
CA GLN A 296 23.40 46.82 24.66
C GLN A 296 24.31 45.87 23.84
N ARG A 297 24.23 46.07 22.50
CA ARG A 297 25.20 45.76 21.40
C ARG A 297 25.26 44.29 20.91
N SER A 298 25.27 43.97 19.62
CA SER A 298 25.54 44.73 18.38
C SER A 298 24.82 44.12 17.15
N PRO A 299 24.48 44.94 16.13
CA PRO A 299 24.30 44.51 14.75
C PRO A 299 25.66 44.58 14.02
N GLY A 300 26.07 43.52 13.31
CA GLY A 300 27.27 43.62 12.47
C GLY A 300 27.93 42.28 12.19
N GLY A 301 27.73 41.78 10.98
CA GLY A 301 28.43 40.63 10.44
C GLY A 301 28.37 40.68 8.92
N ASN A 302 29.12 41.60 8.32
CA ASN A 302 29.42 41.62 6.89
C ASN A 302 30.01 40.27 6.48
N MET A 303 29.33 39.55 5.59
CA MET A 303 29.89 38.37 4.93
C MET A 303 30.27 38.76 3.49
N PRO A 304 31.56 38.67 3.10
CA PRO A 304 32.02 38.99 1.75
C PRO A 304 31.57 37.93 0.70
N PRO A 305 31.53 38.28 -0.60
CA PRO A 305 31.04 37.41 -1.65
C PRO A 305 31.99 36.23 -1.96
N PRO A 306 31.48 35.13 -2.53
CA PRO A 306 32.28 33.93 -2.84
C PRO A 306 33.27 34.16 -4.01
N PRO A 307 34.44 33.49 -4.00
CA PRO A 307 35.43 33.62 -5.07
C PRO A 307 35.00 32.93 -6.38
N GLU A 308 35.36 33.59 -7.48
CA GLU A 308 35.11 33.22 -8.87
C GLU A 308 35.80 31.91 -9.29
N TYR A 309 35.14 31.20 -10.21
CA TYR A 309 35.63 30.00 -10.88
C TYR A 309 36.85 30.31 -11.78
N ARG A 310 37.85 29.44 -11.75
CA ARG A 310 38.78 29.19 -12.87
C ARG A 310 38.60 27.78 -13.38
#